data_AF-A0A645JP39-F1
#
_entry.id   AF-A0A645JP39-F1
#
_cell.length_a   1.000
_cell.length_b   1.000
_cell.length_c   1.000
_cell.angle_alpha   90.00
_cell.angle_beta   90.00
_cell.angle_gamma   90.00
#
_symmetry.space_group_name_H-M   'P 1'
#
loop_
_entity.id
_entity.type
_entity.pdbx_description
1 polymer ?
#
loop_
_entity_poly.entity_id
_entity_poly.type
_entity_poly.pdbx_seq_one_letter_code
_entity_poly.pdbx_strand_id
1 'polypeptide(L)' 'MMVLIEQGDRDRHNEMVLGEVEKAAENCDVVVLAQGSMTVLLPLLTHIKTPVLSSPRMGIEYLKEVLGE' A
#
# COMPACT_ATOMS: atom_id res chain seq x y z
N MET A 1 8.27 17.12 -5.15
CA MET A 1 7.32 16.00 -5.04
C MET A 1 6.23 16.46 -4.10
N MET A 2 5.01 16.67 -4.59
CA MET A 2 3.91 17.17 -3.76
C MET A 2 3.28 15.97 -3.04
N VAL A 3 3.54 15.84 -1.75
CA VAL A 3 2.97 14.76 -0.96
C VAL A 3 1.56 15.21 -0.58
N LEU A 4 0.51 14.70 -1.24
CA LEU A 4 -0.88 15.10 -1.01
C LEU A 4 -1.33 15.01 0.47
N ILE A 5 -0.66 14.14 1.24
CA ILE A 5 -0.86 14.02 2.69
C ILE A 5 -0.47 15.30 3.44
N GLU A 6 0.53 16.04 2.96
CA GLU A 6 0.97 17.32 3.56
C GLU A 6 -0.09 18.42 3.40
N GLN A 7 -1.03 18.26 2.46
CA GLN A 7 -2.13 19.21 2.24
C GLN A 7 -3.38 18.89 3.07
N GLY A 8 -3.37 17.82 3.87
CA GLY A 8 -4.51 17.39 4.69
C GLY A 8 -5.63 16.67 3.93
N ASP A 9 -5.52 16.54 2.60
CA ASP A 9 -6.53 15.88 1.75
C ASP A 9 -6.25 14.39 1.62
N ARG A 10 -6.47 13.67 2.74
CA ARG A 10 -6.24 12.23 2.84
C ARG A 10 -7.21 11.43 1.98
N ASP A 11 -8.46 11.89 1.86
CA ASP A 11 -9.49 11.16 1.13
C ASP A 11 -9.20 11.16 -0.38
N ARG A 12 -8.83 12.32 -0.93
CA ARG A 12 -8.41 12.41 -2.34
C ARG A 12 -7.14 11.62 -2.61
N HIS A 13 -6.16 11.67 -1.71
CA HIS A 13 -4.98 10.79 -1.82
C HIS A 13 -5.38 9.32 -1.88
N ASN A 14 -6.28 8.89 -0.98
CA ASN A 14 -6.71 7.50 -0.90
C ASN A 14 -7.44 7.07 -2.17
N GLU A 15 -8.38 7.88 -2.67
CA GLU A 15 -9.10 7.61 -3.92
C GLU A 15 -8.15 7.44 -5.12
N MET A 16 -7.18 8.34 -5.26
CA MET A 16 -6.20 8.24 -6.35
C MET A 16 -5.36 6.97 -6.24
N VAL A 17 -4.88 6.64 -5.03
CA VAL A 17 -4.06 5.44 -4.85
C VAL A 17 -4.88 4.17 -5.08
N LEU A 18 -6.13 4.10 -4.61
CA LEU A 18 -7.02 2.95 -4.85
C LEU A 18 -7.20 2.70 -6.35
N GLY A 19 -7.49 3.76 -7.12
CA GLY A 19 -7.64 3.64 -8.57
C GLY A 19 -6.37 3.16 -9.29
N GLU A 20 -5.19 3.56 -8.83
CA GLU A 20 -3.93 3.08 -9.40
C GLU A 20 -3.62 1.62 -9.01
N VAL A 21 -3.98 1.20 -7.79
CA VAL A 21 -3.85 -0.22 -7.39
C VAL A 21 -4.75 -1.11 -8.25
N GLU A 22 -5.98 -0.68 -8.54
CA GLU A 22 -6.90 -1.44 -9.41
C GLU A 22 -6.33 -1.61 -10.82
N LYS A 23 -5.84 -0.53 -11.43
CA LYS A 23 -5.18 -0.57 -12.75
C LYS A 23 -3.94 -1.46 -12.75
N ALA A 24 -3.14 -1.41 -11.69
CA ALA A 24 -1.96 -2.26 -11.56
C ALA A 24 -2.35 -3.73 -11.41
N ALA A 25 -3.42 -4.04 -10.67
CA ALA A 25 -3.88 -5.40 -10.46
C ALA A 25 -4.38 -6.09 -11.75
N GLU A 26 -4.83 -5.33 -12.75
CA GLU A 26 -5.21 -5.85 -14.07
C GLU A 26 -4.01 -6.31 -14.91
N ASN A 27 -2.83 -5.73 -14.68
CA ASN A 27 -1.67 -5.86 -15.56
C ASN A 27 -0.46 -6.56 -14.90
N CYS A 28 -0.53 -6.80 -13.59
CA CYS A 28 0.57 -7.36 -12.81
C CYS A 28 0.13 -8.61 -12.04
N ASP A 29 1.06 -9.54 -11.85
CA ASP A 29 0.82 -10.73 -11.00
C ASP A 29 0.79 -10.39 -9.50
N VAL A 30 1.45 -9.30 -9.10
CA VAL A 30 1.54 -8.82 -7.71
C VAL A 30 1.62 -7.29 -7.70
N VAL A 31 0.98 -6.65 -6.72
CA VAL A 31 1.09 -5.20 -6.46
C VAL A 31 1.73 -4.97 -5.10
N VAL A 32 2.70 -4.05 -5.00
CA VAL A 32 3.37 -3.72 -3.73
C VAL A 32 3.09 -2.28 -3.33
N LEU A 33 2.49 -2.09 -2.15
CA LEU A 33 2.36 -0.78 -1.51
C LEU A 33 3.72 -0.39 -0.89
N ALA A 34 4.49 0.38 -1.66
CA ALA A 34 5.88 0.71 -1.35
C ALA A 34 6.06 1.93 -0.41
N GLN A 35 4.97 2.64 -0.09
CA GLN A 35 5.01 3.85 0.75
C GLN A 35 4.18 3.66 2.02
N GLY A 36 4.71 4.11 3.16
CA GLY A 36 4.07 3.97 4.48
C GLY A 36 2.62 4.45 4.54
N SER A 37 2.32 5.57 3.87
CA SER A 37 0.97 6.14 3.88
C SER A 37 -0.09 5.29 3.19
N MET A 38 0.30 4.36 2.33
CA MET A 38 -0.63 3.50 1.60
C MET A 38 -1.15 2.36 2.49
N THR A 39 -0.50 2.09 3.64
CA THR A 39 -0.86 0.98 4.54
C THR A 39 -2.31 1.06 5.02
N VAL A 40 -2.86 2.27 5.18
CA VAL A 40 -4.24 2.49 5.61
C VAL A 40 -5.28 1.98 4.61
N LEU A 41 -4.87 1.74 3.36
CA LEU A 41 -5.74 1.30 2.27
C LEU A 41 -5.95 -0.23 2.26
N LEU A 42 -5.10 -1.01 2.95
CA LEU A 42 -5.17 -2.47 2.93
C LEU A 42 -6.57 -3.06 3.19
N PRO A 43 -7.36 -2.55 4.16
CA PRO A 43 -8.72 -3.07 4.40
C PRO A 43 -9.70 -2.82 3.24
N LEU A 44 -9.40 -1.86 2.36
CA LEU A 44 -10.24 -1.46 1.24
C LEU A 44 -9.93 -2.23 -0.05
N LEU A 45 -8.86 -3.03 -0.08
CA LEU A 45 -8.39 -3.74 -1.26
C LEU A 45 -8.86 -5.20 -1.31
N THR A 46 -9.83 -5.58 -0.47
CA THR A 46 -10.28 -6.98 -0.31
C THR A 46 -10.97 -7.55 -1.54
N HIS A 47 -11.44 -6.71 -2.47
CA HIS A 47 -12.03 -7.11 -3.74
C HIS A 47 -10.97 -7.44 -4.81
N ILE A 48 -9.71 -7.05 -4.61
CA ILE A 48 -8.63 -7.31 -5.56
C ILE A 48 -8.15 -8.76 -5.41
N LYS A 49 -8.21 -9.52 -6.52
CA LYS A 49 -7.75 -10.92 -6.56
C LYS A 49 -6.23 -11.04 -6.67
N THR A 50 -5.60 -10.09 -7.33
CA THR A 50 -4.14 -9.99 -7.44
C THR A 50 -3.53 -9.76 -6.07
N PRO A 51 -2.53 -10.55 -5.64
CA PRO A 51 -1.87 -10.34 -4.36
C PRO A 51 -1.36 -8.90 -4.18
N VAL A 52 -1.78 -8.26 -3.09
CA VAL A 52 -1.29 -6.93 -2.67
C VAL A 52 -0.42 -7.09 -1.43
N LEU A 53 0.85 -6.66 -1.54
CA LEU A 53 1.82 -6.68 -0.45
C LEU A 53 2.00 -5.29 0.17
N SER A 54 2.38 -5.26 1.44
CA SER A 54 2.68 -4.03 2.17
C SER A 54 4.15 -4.01 2.58
N SER A 55 4.94 -3.13 1.96
CA SER A 55 6.37 -3.02 2.26
C SER A 55 6.67 -2.64 3.72
N PRO A 56 5.91 -1.75 4.39
CA PRO A 56 6.14 -1.48 5.82
C PRO A 56 5.88 -2.71 6.69
N ARG A 57 4.83 -3.49 6.39
CA ARG A 57 4.53 -4.71 7.14
C ARG A 57 5.64 -5.75 6.99
N MET A 58 6.03 -6.05 5.75
CA MET A 58 7.10 -7.01 5.46
C MET A 58 8.42 -6.57 6.09
N GLY A 59 8.74 -5.27 6.05
CA GLY A 59 9.94 -4.74 6.68
C GLY A 59 9.98 -4.96 8.19
N ILE A 60 8.86 -4.76 8.89
CA ILE A 60 8.76 -5.01 10.34
C ILE A 60 8.76 -6.51 10.66
N GLU A 61 8.09 -7.34 9.85
CA GLU A 61 8.13 -8.80 10.00
C GLU A 61 9.57 -9.32 9.87
N TYR A 62 10.30 -8.88 8.84
CA TYR A 62 11.70 -9.22 8.66
C TYR A 62 12.60 -8.69 9.78
N LEU A 63 12.35 -7.46 10.25
CA LEU A 63 13.11 -6.88 11.36
C LEU A 63 13.02 -7.76 12.62
N LYS A 64 11.84 -8.32 12.94
CA LYS A 64 11.68 -9.23 14.07
C LYS A 64 12.53 -10.49 13.92
N GLU A 65 12.53 -11.08 12.73
CA GLU A 65 13.34 -12.27 12.43
C GLU A 65 14.84 -12.01 12.64
N VAL A 66 15.31 -10.84 12.19
CA VAL A 66 16.74 -10.47 12.29
C VAL A 66 17.15 -10.11 13.71
N LEU A 67 16.27 -9.46 14.48
CA LEU A 67 16.57 -9.05 15.85
C LEU A 67 16.37 -10.16 16.89
N GLY A 68 15.68 -11.24 16.55
CA GLY A 68 15.51 -12.42 17.40
C GLY A 68 14.53 -12.21 18.58
N GLU A 69 13.50 -11.39 18.41
CA GLU A 69 12.37 -11.29 19.34
C GLU A 69 11.30 -12.37 19.13
#